data_AF-A0A378JCH7-F1
#
_entry.id   AF-A0A378JCH7-F1
#
_cell.length_a   1.000
_cell.length_b   1.000
_cell.length_c   1.000
_cell.angle_alpha   90.00
_cell.angle_beta   90.00
_cell.angle_gamma   90.00
#
_symmetry.space_group_name_H-M   'P 1'
#
loop_
_entity.id
_entity.type
_entity.pdbx_description
1 polymer ?
#
loop_
_entity_poly.entity_id
_entity_poly.type
_entity_poly.pdbx_seq_one_letter_code
_entity_poly.pdbx_strand_id
1 'polypeptide(L)'
;MSNYLNNHNEQKISWDSLISSLQELNNHRNIIVHENSDLILKEDQIIAYLKHTELLYEGTNHIINKILYPNAPTTQTEMNQFAFVKAEEIDKEIRGLIYKISTYIREKGEKVHIKQLLTYYKQREKSIEEYGKFKADFYEGGSIYPLIYHSAITEAREKFFDELKQNFINYNGEIEIHPLSLYEE
;
A
#
# COMPACT_ATOMS: atom_id res chain seq x y z
N MET A 1 -36.20 -13.50 0.08
CA MET A 1 -34.83 -14.03 -0.11
C MET A 1 -34.27 -13.42 -1.39
N SER A 2 -33.35 -12.47 -1.25
CA SER A 2 -32.80 -11.72 -2.39
C SER A 2 -31.82 -12.59 -3.19
N ASN A 3 -32.08 -12.71 -4.49
CA ASN A 3 -31.21 -13.37 -5.45
C ASN A 3 -30.07 -12.43 -5.89
N TYR A 4 -28.83 -12.81 -5.62
CA TYR A 4 -27.56 -12.19 -6.05
C TYR A 4 -26.58 -13.37 -6.22
N LEU A 5 -25.78 -13.60 -7.28
CA LEU A 5 -25.07 -12.77 -8.28
C LEU A 5 -24.88 -13.57 -9.60
N ASN A 6 -24.89 -12.90 -10.76
CA ASN A 6 -23.80 -12.99 -11.76
C ASN A 6 -23.98 -11.90 -12.84
N ASN A 7 -22.89 -11.23 -13.21
CA ASN A 7 -22.90 -10.04 -14.08
C ASN A 7 -22.94 -10.34 -15.59
N HIS A 8 -23.05 -11.59 -16.02
CA HIS A 8 -23.04 -11.93 -17.44
C HIS A 8 -23.92 -13.15 -17.73
N ASN A 9 -25.21 -12.97 -18.03
CA ASN A 9 -26.14 -13.92 -18.69
C ASN A 9 -26.14 -15.41 -18.25
N GLU A 10 -25.55 -15.75 -17.11
CA GLU A 10 -25.49 -17.11 -16.59
C GLU A 10 -26.65 -17.41 -15.63
N GLN A 11 -26.90 -18.71 -15.45
CA GLN A 11 -27.97 -19.24 -14.61
C GLN A 11 -27.79 -18.76 -13.16
N LYS A 12 -28.82 -18.17 -12.57
CA LYS A 12 -28.80 -17.69 -11.17
C LYS A 12 -28.61 -18.87 -10.21
N ILE A 13 -27.55 -18.81 -9.41
CA ILE A 13 -27.25 -19.81 -8.36
C ILE A 13 -27.90 -19.34 -7.07
N SER A 14 -28.63 -20.23 -6.38
CA SER A 14 -29.21 -19.92 -5.08
C SER A 14 -28.18 -20.05 -3.96
N TRP A 15 -28.37 -19.30 -2.87
CA TRP A 15 -27.51 -19.38 -1.69
C TRP A 15 -27.46 -20.80 -1.09
N ASP A 16 -28.61 -21.47 -1.03
CA ASP A 16 -28.69 -22.84 -0.52
C ASP A 16 -27.90 -23.83 -1.40
N SER A 17 -27.93 -23.64 -2.72
CA SER A 17 -27.14 -24.45 -3.67
C SER A 17 -25.65 -24.23 -3.48
N LEU A 18 -25.22 -22.98 -3.31
CA LEU A 18 -23.83 -22.62 -3.05
C LEU A 18 -23.34 -23.27 -1.75
N ILE A 19 -24.06 -23.08 -0.64
CA ILE A 19 -23.69 -23.65 0.66
C ILE A 19 -23.64 -25.17 0.62
N SER A 20 -24.65 -25.81 0.05
CA SER A 20 -24.70 -27.28 -0.06
C SER A 20 -23.51 -27.81 -0.86
N SER A 21 -23.19 -27.16 -1.97
CA SER A 21 -22.05 -27.55 -2.81
C SER A 21 -20.71 -27.41 -2.09
N LEU A 22 -20.52 -26.33 -1.32
CA LEU A 22 -19.28 -26.12 -0.56
C LEU A 22 -19.13 -27.12 0.59
N GLN A 23 -20.24 -27.48 1.25
CA GLN A 23 -20.26 -28.51 2.30
C GLN A 23 -19.95 -29.89 1.73
N GLU A 24 -20.56 -30.24 0.60
CA GLU A 24 -20.26 -31.50 -0.09
C GLU A 24 -18.81 -31.55 -0.57
N LEU A 25 -18.28 -30.47 -1.15
CA LEU A 25 -16.87 -30.39 -1.54
C LEU A 25 -15.95 -30.66 -0.35
N ASN A 26 -16.23 -30.05 0.81
CA ASN A 26 -15.44 -30.27 2.02
C ASN A 26 -15.52 -31.72 2.52
N ASN A 27 -16.72 -32.32 2.46
CA ASN A 27 -16.90 -33.73 2.82
C ASN A 27 -16.13 -34.65 1.87
N HIS A 28 -16.25 -34.46 0.56
CA HIS A 28 -15.50 -35.24 -0.44
C HIS A 28 -13.98 -35.10 -0.26
N ARG A 29 -13.48 -33.90 0.02
CA ARG A 29 -12.06 -33.70 0.34
C ARG A 29 -11.64 -34.54 1.54
N ASN A 30 -12.43 -34.58 2.61
CA ASN A 30 -12.12 -35.39 3.78
C ASN A 30 -12.06 -36.88 3.44
N ILE A 31 -13.02 -37.40 2.67
CA ILE A 31 -13.03 -38.81 2.24
C ILE A 31 -11.77 -39.13 1.41
N ILE A 32 -11.44 -38.29 0.42
CA ILE A 32 -10.26 -38.47 -0.43
C ILE A 32 -8.96 -38.50 0.41
N VAL A 33 -8.83 -37.57 1.36
CA VAL A 33 -7.58 -37.37 2.10
C VAL A 33 -7.41 -38.37 3.24
N HIS A 34 -8.50 -38.80 3.88
CA HIS A 34 -8.43 -39.55 5.14
C HIS A 34 -9.04 -40.96 5.07
N GLU A 35 -9.86 -41.27 4.07
CA GLU A 35 -10.63 -42.51 4.04
C GLU A 35 -10.20 -43.49 2.93
N ASN A 36 -9.18 -43.16 2.11
CA ASN A 36 -8.64 -44.02 1.04
C ASN A 36 -9.75 -44.68 0.19
N SER A 37 -10.68 -43.88 -0.32
CA SER A 37 -11.93 -44.35 -0.93
C SER A 37 -11.95 -44.37 -2.47
N ASP A 38 -12.72 -45.29 -3.06
CA ASP A 38 -13.16 -45.29 -4.47
C ASP A 38 -14.25 -44.23 -4.75
N LEU A 39 -14.05 -42.99 -4.33
CA LEU A 39 -15.02 -41.91 -4.55
C LEU A 39 -15.08 -41.56 -6.04
N ILE A 40 -16.25 -41.76 -6.66
CA ILE A 40 -16.51 -41.38 -8.05
C ILE A 40 -17.21 -40.03 -8.06
N LEU A 41 -16.49 -38.99 -8.47
CA LEU A 41 -17.04 -37.65 -8.70
C LEU A 41 -17.46 -37.50 -10.16
N LYS A 42 -18.65 -36.94 -10.39
CA LYS A 42 -19.12 -36.61 -11.74
C LYS A 42 -18.49 -35.29 -12.19
N GLU A 43 -18.16 -35.18 -13.47
CA GLU A 43 -17.57 -33.98 -14.07
C GLU A 43 -18.42 -32.71 -13.81
N ASP A 44 -19.73 -32.80 -14.01
CA ASP A 44 -20.66 -31.68 -13.76
C ASP A 44 -20.62 -31.21 -12.29
N GLN A 45 -20.41 -32.12 -11.35
CA GLN A 45 -20.33 -31.83 -9.92
C GLN A 45 -19.03 -31.08 -9.59
N ILE A 46 -17.91 -31.49 -10.21
CA ILE A 46 -16.64 -30.79 -10.09
C ILE A 46 -16.73 -29.38 -10.67
N ILE A 47 -17.36 -29.23 -11.85
CA ILE A 47 -17.58 -27.92 -12.48
C ILE A 47 -18.43 -27.02 -11.56
N ALA A 48 -19.48 -27.56 -10.94
CA ALA A 48 -20.29 -26.81 -9.98
C ALA A 48 -19.47 -26.35 -8.75
N TYR A 49 -18.64 -27.23 -8.20
CA TYR A 49 -17.76 -26.89 -7.08
C TYR A 49 -16.77 -25.77 -7.42
N LEU A 50 -16.16 -25.81 -8.60
CA LEU A 50 -15.24 -24.76 -9.06
C LEU A 50 -15.97 -23.42 -9.16
N LYS A 51 -17.12 -23.37 -9.85
CA LYS A 51 -17.92 -22.15 -9.99
C LYS A 51 -18.37 -21.56 -8.66
N HIS A 52 -18.84 -22.41 -7.74
CA HIS A 52 -19.30 -21.96 -6.43
C HIS A 52 -18.15 -21.47 -5.55
N THR A 53 -16.97 -22.09 -5.66
CA THR A 53 -15.76 -21.65 -4.93
C THR A 53 -15.25 -20.32 -5.48
N GLU A 54 -15.25 -20.14 -6.80
CA GLU A 54 -14.91 -18.87 -7.46
C GLU A 54 -15.85 -17.75 -7.02
N LEU A 55 -17.17 -17.99 -7.04
CA LEU A 55 -18.16 -17.03 -6.54
C LEU A 55 -17.94 -16.64 -5.07
N LEU A 56 -17.63 -17.62 -4.21
CA LEU A 56 -17.33 -17.34 -2.81
C LEU A 56 -16.06 -16.49 -2.68
N TYR A 57 -15.02 -16.84 -3.44
CA TYR A 57 -13.75 -16.11 -3.46
C TYR A 57 -13.93 -14.67 -3.91
N GLU A 58 -14.63 -14.43 -5.03
CA GLU A 58 -14.95 -13.10 -5.55
C GLU A 58 -15.81 -12.30 -4.57
N GLY A 59 -16.85 -12.91 -3.99
CA GLY A 59 -17.71 -12.27 -3.00
C GLY A 59 -16.94 -11.87 -1.74
N THR A 60 -16.03 -12.72 -1.27
CA THR A 60 -15.17 -12.43 -0.11
C THR A 60 -14.20 -11.31 -0.44
N ASN A 61 -13.54 -11.34 -1.60
CA ASN A 61 -12.66 -10.27 -2.06
C ASN A 61 -13.40 -8.94 -2.19
N HIS A 62 -14.63 -8.94 -2.72
CA HIS A 62 -15.45 -7.75 -2.81
C HIS A 62 -15.73 -7.15 -1.42
N ILE A 63 -16.08 -7.98 -0.43
CA ILE A 63 -16.34 -7.55 0.95
C ILE A 63 -15.06 -7.02 1.60
N ILE A 64 -13.95 -7.75 1.48
CA ILE A 64 -12.65 -7.35 2.05
C ILE A 64 -12.20 -6.02 1.45
N ASN A 65 -12.22 -5.88 0.12
CA ASN A 65 -11.85 -4.64 -0.56
C ASN A 65 -12.79 -3.49 -0.19
N LYS A 66 -14.07 -3.75 0.06
CA LYS A 66 -15.02 -2.70 0.42
C LYS A 66 -14.89 -2.24 1.88
N ILE A 67 -14.64 -3.16 2.81
CA ILE A 67 -14.74 -2.89 4.25
C ILE A 67 -13.36 -2.63 4.87
N LEU A 68 -12.39 -3.48 4.56
CA LEU A 68 -11.08 -3.47 5.24
C LEU A 68 -10.07 -2.60 4.50
N TYR A 69 -10.07 -2.67 3.17
CA TYR A 69 -9.04 -2.01 2.35
C TYR A 69 -9.64 -1.36 1.09
N PRO A 70 -10.43 -0.28 1.23
CA PRO A 70 -11.00 0.43 0.10
C PRO A 70 -9.90 0.88 -0.87
N ASN A 71 -10.03 0.46 -2.13
CA ASN A 71 -9.11 0.77 -3.22
C ASN A 71 -7.68 0.22 -3.03
N ALA A 72 -7.51 -0.87 -2.28
CA ALA A 72 -6.20 -1.52 -2.22
C ALA A 72 -5.78 -2.06 -3.59
N PRO A 73 -4.49 -1.92 -3.95
CA PRO A 73 -3.96 -2.52 -5.17
C PRO A 73 -4.06 -4.06 -5.08
N THR A 74 -4.52 -4.67 -6.15
CA THR A 74 -4.76 -6.12 -6.27
C THR A 74 -3.74 -6.83 -7.17
N THR A 75 -3.01 -6.07 -7.98
CA THR A 75 -1.92 -6.59 -8.85
C THR A 75 -0.57 -5.97 -8.48
N GLN A 76 0.53 -6.65 -8.82
CA GLN A 76 1.88 -6.11 -8.62
C GLN A 76 2.08 -4.76 -9.33
N THR A 77 1.47 -4.59 -10.51
CA THR A 77 1.49 -3.32 -11.25
C THR A 77 0.80 -2.21 -10.47
N GLU A 78 -0.39 -2.47 -9.95
CA GLU A 78 -1.13 -1.51 -9.11
C GLU A 78 -0.36 -1.20 -7.83
N MET A 79 0.28 -2.19 -7.20
CA MET A 79 1.10 -1.99 -6.00
C MET A 79 2.30 -1.09 -6.29
N ASN A 80 2.99 -1.31 -7.42
CA ASN A 80 4.11 -0.49 -7.85
C ASN A 80 3.67 0.96 -8.10
N GLN A 81 2.54 1.14 -8.79
CA GLN A 81 1.97 2.47 -9.06
C GLN A 81 1.57 3.17 -7.77
N PHE A 82 0.88 2.46 -6.86
CA PHE A 82 0.47 3.00 -5.58
C PHE A 82 1.67 3.46 -4.74
N ALA A 83 2.73 2.65 -4.67
CA ALA A 83 3.95 2.99 -3.95
C ALA A 83 4.64 4.24 -4.55
N PHE A 84 4.70 4.32 -5.88
CA PHE A 84 5.23 5.51 -6.58
C PHE A 84 4.41 6.76 -6.25
N VAL A 85 3.08 6.69 -6.34
CA VAL A 85 2.19 7.83 -6.05
C VAL A 85 2.38 8.31 -4.61
N LYS A 86 2.43 7.38 -3.63
CA LYS A 86 2.71 7.68 -2.23
C LYS A 86 4.04 8.42 -2.04
N ALA A 87 5.09 7.96 -2.73
CA ALA A 87 6.41 8.58 -2.65
C ALA A 87 6.42 10.02 -3.22
N GLU A 88 5.66 10.28 -4.28
CA GLU A 88 5.50 11.61 -4.87
C GLU A 88 4.63 12.54 -4.00
N GLU A 89 3.59 12.02 -3.35
CA GLU A 89 2.74 12.77 -2.43
C GLU A 89 3.55 13.34 -1.27
N ILE A 90 4.33 12.50 -0.58
CA ILE A 90 5.14 12.95 0.55
C ILE A 90 6.25 13.91 0.12
N ASP A 91 6.87 13.70 -1.04
CA ASP A 91 7.89 14.62 -1.55
C ASP A 91 7.29 15.98 -1.92
N LYS A 92 6.07 16.01 -2.48
CA LYS A 92 5.34 17.25 -2.71
C LYS A 92 5.06 17.99 -1.40
N GLU A 93 4.71 17.28 -0.33
CA GLU A 93 4.52 17.87 1.00
C GLU A 93 5.82 18.47 1.56
N ILE A 94 6.93 17.73 1.46
CA ILE A 94 8.26 18.20 1.88
C ILE A 94 8.65 19.45 1.09
N ARG A 95 8.55 19.43 -0.25
CA ARG A 95 8.84 20.59 -1.10
C ARG A 95 7.99 21.79 -0.71
N GLY A 96 6.71 21.57 -0.41
CA GLY A 96 5.80 22.60 0.10
C GLY A 96 6.27 23.20 1.43
N LEU A 97 6.71 22.36 2.37
CA LEU A 97 7.22 22.82 3.66
C LEU A 97 8.55 23.58 3.51
N ILE A 98 9.50 23.06 2.73
CA ILE A 98 10.78 23.73 2.44
C ILE A 98 10.54 25.11 1.82
N TYR A 99 9.58 25.25 0.92
CA TYR A 99 9.19 26.54 0.35
C TYR A 99 8.69 27.52 1.42
N LYS A 100 7.81 27.06 2.32
CA LYS A 100 7.29 27.90 3.42
C LYS A 100 8.41 28.33 4.37
N ILE A 101 9.29 27.41 4.79
CA ILE A 101 10.45 27.71 5.65
C ILE A 101 11.37 28.72 4.95
N SER A 102 11.68 28.51 3.67
CA SER A 102 12.53 29.42 2.90
C SER A 102 11.94 30.83 2.79
N THR A 103 10.61 30.93 2.69
CA THR A 103 9.89 32.20 2.64
C THR A 103 9.98 32.92 4.00
N TYR A 104 9.75 32.21 5.10
CA TYR A 104 9.90 32.73 6.44
C TYR A 104 11.32 33.26 6.72
N ILE A 105 12.36 32.47 6.40
CA ILE A 105 13.76 32.89 6.54
C ILE A 105 14.05 34.15 5.72
N ARG A 106 13.49 34.25 4.50
CA ARG A 106 13.65 35.40 3.63
C ARG A 106 13.07 36.67 4.24
N GLU A 107 11.87 36.58 4.83
CA GLU A 107 11.20 37.70 5.50
C GLU A 107 11.97 38.20 6.72
N LYS A 108 12.73 37.32 7.39
CA LYS A 108 13.63 37.66 8.49
C LYS A 108 14.99 38.23 8.04
N GLY A 109 15.28 38.25 6.74
CA GLY A 109 16.51 38.82 6.18
C GLY A 109 17.72 37.87 6.15
N GLU A 110 17.54 36.59 6.48
CA GLU A 110 18.63 35.62 6.69
C GLU A 110 18.94 34.79 5.43
N LYS A 111 19.22 35.44 4.29
CA LYS A 111 19.34 34.76 2.99
C LYS A 111 20.41 33.65 2.94
N VAL A 112 21.45 33.71 3.76
CA VAL A 112 22.50 32.67 3.85
C VAL A 112 21.92 31.34 4.33
N HIS A 113 20.99 31.37 5.29
CA HIS A 113 20.35 30.18 5.85
C HIS A 113 19.46 29.46 4.82
N ILE A 114 18.88 30.19 3.85
CA ILE A 114 18.12 29.58 2.74
C ILE A 114 19.02 28.66 1.92
N LYS A 115 20.23 29.12 1.57
CA LYS A 115 21.17 28.32 0.77
C LYS A 115 21.60 27.05 1.53
N GLN A 116 21.83 27.17 2.83
CA GLN A 116 22.17 26.03 3.69
C GLN A 116 21.01 25.04 3.78
N LEU A 117 19.78 25.49 4.01
CA LEU A 117 18.58 24.66 4.02
C LEU A 117 18.41 23.88 2.71
N LEU A 118 18.52 24.56 1.56
CA LEU A 118 18.39 23.90 0.26
C LEU A 118 19.52 22.89 -0.01
N THR A 119 20.72 23.17 0.49
CA THR A 119 21.85 22.24 0.40
C THR A 119 21.60 20.99 1.26
N TYR A 120 21.15 21.19 2.49
CA TYR A 120 20.77 20.12 3.41
C TYR A 120 19.66 19.25 2.83
N TYR A 121 18.57 19.86 2.32
CA TYR A 121 17.48 19.14 1.66
C TYR A 121 17.99 18.29 0.49
N LYS A 122 18.81 18.85 -0.39
CA LYS A 122 19.36 18.11 -1.54
C LYS A 122 20.24 16.94 -1.11
N GLN A 123 21.05 17.11 -0.06
CA GLN A 123 21.86 16.01 0.48
C GLN A 123 21.00 14.92 1.11
N ARG A 124 19.93 15.30 1.81
CA ARG A 124 18.99 14.37 2.42
C ARG A 124 18.24 13.57 1.36
N GLU A 125 17.71 14.20 0.32
CA GLU A 125 17.05 13.50 -0.80
C GLU A 125 17.99 12.49 -1.45
N LYS A 126 19.24 12.87 -1.73
CA LYS A 126 20.23 11.93 -2.26
C LYS A 126 20.44 10.73 -1.33
N SER A 127 20.55 10.96 -0.03
CA SER A 127 20.69 9.88 0.95
C SER A 127 19.47 8.96 0.99
N ILE A 128 18.26 9.52 0.82
CA ILE A 128 17.01 8.77 0.78
C ILE A 128 16.95 7.89 -0.48
N GLU A 129 17.31 8.43 -1.64
CA GLU A 129 17.37 7.67 -2.90
C GLU A 129 18.35 6.50 -2.80
N GLU A 130 19.54 6.71 -2.24
CA GLU A 130 20.52 5.65 -2.04
C GLU A 130 20.03 4.60 -1.02
N TYR A 131 19.33 5.02 0.04
CA TYR A 131 18.68 4.08 0.98
C TYR A 131 17.60 3.23 0.29
N GLY A 132 16.80 3.85 -0.59
CA GLY A 132 15.81 3.15 -1.41
C GLY A 132 16.45 2.08 -2.28
N LYS A 133 17.54 2.42 -2.99
CA LYS A 133 18.31 1.46 -3.80
C LYS A 133 18.85 0.32 -2.95
N PHE A 134 19.50 0.65 -1.83
CA PHE A 134 20.04 -0.34 -0.90
C PHE A 134 18.97 -1.33 -0.41
N LYS A 135 17.75 -0.87 -0.11
CA LYS A 135 16.64 -1.74 0.31
C LYS A 135 16.11 -2.62 -0.82
N ALA A 136 16.11 -2.10 -2.05
CA ALA A 136 15.58 -2.79 -3.22
C ALA A 136 16.62 -3.66 -3.94
N ASP A 137 17.89 -3.58 -3.56
CA ASP A 137 19.04 -4.22 -4.23
C ASP A 137 18.85 -5.73 -4.46
N PHE A 138 18.36 -6.45 -3.45
CA PHE A 138 18.07 -7.90 -3.54
C PHE A 138 17.01 -8.27 -4.57
N TYR A 139 16.29 -7.29 -5.12
CA TYR A 139 15.19 -7.47 -6.06
C TYR A 139 15.49 -6.83 -7.42
N GLU A 140 16.72 -6.38 -7.67
CA GLU A 140 17.10 -5.71 -8.92
C GLU A 140 16.70 -6.54 -10.15
N GLY A 141 16.05 -5.89 -11.13
CA GLY A 141 15.51 -6.54 -12.33
C GLY A 141 14.18 -7.28 -12.13
N GLY A 142 13.69 -7.41 -10.89
CA GLY A 142 12.41 -8.04 -10.56
C GLY A 142 11.21 -7.08 -10.61
N SER A 143 10.01 -7.63 -10.83
CA SER A 143 8.76 -6.84 -10.88
C SER A 143 8.37 -6.22 -9.52
N ILE A 144 8.95 -6.70 -8.42
CA ILE A 144 8.75 -6.16 -7.07
C ILE A 144 9.72 -5.02 -6.72
N TYR A 145 10.80 -4.83 -7.50
CA TYR A 145 11.79 -3.79 -7.25
C TYR A 145 11.17 -2.39 -7.06
N PRO A 146 10.26 -1.92 -7.94
CA PRO A 146 9.70 -0.59 -7.80
C PRO A 146 8.89 -0.42 -6.51
N LEU A 147 8.14 -1.45 -6.09
CA LEU A 147 7.41 -1.44 -4.82
C LEU A 147 8.37 -1.25 -3.65
N ILE A 148 9.41 -2.08 -3.55
CA ILE A 148 10.37 -2.02 -2.44
C ILE A 148 11.10 -0.67 -2.41
N TYR A 149 11.57 -0.22 -3.59
CA TYR A 149 12.25 1.06 -3.73
C TYR A 149 11.35 2.23 -3.29
N HIS A 150 10.14 2.33 -3.84
CA HIS A 150 9.24 3.44 -3.55
C HIS A 150 8.68 3.42 -2.13
N SER A 151 8.45 2.24 -1.56
CA SER A 151 8.08 2.12 -0.14
C SER A 151 9.22 2.57 0.78
N ALA A 152 10.47 2.18 0.49
CA ALA A 152 11.62 2.56 1.31
C ALA A 152 11.91 4.07 1.28
N ILE A 153 11.81 4.72 0.10
CA ILE A 153 11.96 6.17 0.03
C ILE A 153 10.80 6.90 0.71
N THR A 154 9.58 6.34 0.66
CA THR A 154 8.40 6.93 1.34
C THR A 154 8.63 6.95 2.84
N GLU A 155 9.02 5.82 3.45
CA GLU A 155 9.31 5.73 4.88
C GLU A 155 10.41 6.73 5.31
N ALA A 156 11.48 6.84 4.51
CA ALA A 156 12.57 7.74 4.81
C ALA A 156 12.17 9.22 4.65
N ARG A 157 11.31 9.55 3.67
CA ARG A 157 10.73 10.88 3.49
C ARG A 157 9.77 11.25 4.62
N GLU A 158 8.93 10.34 5.09
CA GLU A 158 8.05 10.56 6.23
C GLU A 158 8.85 10.92 7.49
N LYS A 159 9.89 10.14 7.80
CA LYS A 159 10.82 10.45 8.92
C LYS A 159 11.46 11.83 8.76
N PHE A 160 11.95 12.13 7.56
CA PHE A 160 12.55 13.44 7.30
C PHE A 160 11.52 14.58 7.38
N PHE A 161 10.29 14.36 6.95
CA PHE A 161 9.22 15.35 7.07
C PHE A 161 8.89 15.63 8.53
N ASP A 162 8.83 14.60 9.37
CA ASP A 162 8.64 14.75 10.81
C ASP A 162 9.83 15.47 11.48
N GLU A 163 11.07 15.15 11.07
CA GLU A 163 12.27 15.90 11.50
C GLU A 163 12.15 17.39 11.14
N LEU A 164 11.72 17.73 9.92
CA LEU A 164 11.51 19.12 9.50
C LEU A 164 10.43 19.81 10.33
N LYS A 165 9.31 19.12 10.62
CA LYS A 165 8.25 19.67 11.46
C LYS A 165 8.76 19.95 12.87
N GLN A 166 9.48 19.02 13.48
CA GLN A 166 10.03 19.20 14.82
C GLN A 166 11.01 20.37 14.92
N ASN A 167 11.83 20.58 13.88
CA ASN A 167 12.84 21.63 13.88
C ASN A 167 12.31 23.02 13.53
N PHE A 168 11.22 23.11 12.76
CA PHE A 168 10.78 24.37 12.15
C PHE A 168 9.31 24.71 12.40
N ILE A 169 8.52 23.85 13.04
CA ILE A 169 7.11 24.08 13.29
C ILE A 169 6.83 23.98 14.79
N ASN A 170 6.20 25.01 15.35
CA ASN A 170 5.81 25.02 16.75
C ASN A 170 4.47 24.29 16.99
N TYR A 171 4.05 24.22 18.26
CA TYR A 171 2.83 23.53 18.65
C TYR A 171 1.54 24.11 18.04
N ASN A 172 1.57 25.36 17.56
CA ASN A 172 0.45 26.02 16.87
C ASN A 172 0.43 25.74 15.36
N GLY A 173 1.42 25.01 14.81
CA GLY A 173 1.54 24.77 13.38
C GLY A 173 2.18 25.93 12.60
N GLU A 174 2.77 26.90 13.30
CA GLU A 174 3.44 28.04 12.69
C GLU A 174 4.94 27.78 12.52
N ILE A 175 5.56 28.41 11.52
CA ILE A 175 7.00 28.30 11.34
C ILE A 175 7.72 29.09 12.42
N GLU A 176 8.57 28.42 13.17
CA GLU A 176 9.41 28.99 14.21
C GLU A 176 10.81 28.40 14.08
N ILE A 177 11.82 29.26 13.92
CA ILE A 177 13.22 28.83 13.96
C ILE A 177 13.62 28.82 15.42
N HIS A 178 13.63 27.64 16.04
CA HIS A 178 14.12 27.52 17.41
C HIS A 178 15.61 27.92 17.46
N PRO A 179 16.01 28.89 18.30
CA PRO A 179 17.42 29.30 18.43
C PRO A 179 18.34 28.22 19.03
N LEU A 180 17.83 27.01 19.32
CA LEU A 180 18.44 26.06 20.25
C LEU A 180 19.01 24.77 19.64
N SER A 181 19.13 24.63 18.31
CA SER A 181 19.95 23.54 17.73
C SER A 181 21.42 23.90 17.54
N LEU A 182 21.88 25.05 18.08
CA LEU A 182 23.29 25.46 18.12
C LEU A 182 24.00 25.12 19.43
N TYR A 183 23.32 24.48 20.39
CA TYR A 183 23.89 24.09 21.69
C TYR A 183 23.35 22.74 22.15
N GLU A 184 23.81 21.66 21.54
CA GLU A 184 23.97 20.39 22.27
C GLU A 184 25.37 19.83 21.92
N GLU A 185 26.18 19.67 22.97
CA GLU A 185 27.55 19.16 22.98
C GLU A 185 27.63 17.65 22.67
#